data_AF-A0A179IDY3-F1
#
_entry.id   AF-A0A179IDY3-F1
#
_cell.length_a   1.000
_cell.length_b   1.000
_cell.length_c   1.000
_cell.angle_alpha   90.00
_cell.angle_beta   90.00
_cell.angle_gamma   90.00
#
_symmetry.space_group_name_H-M   'P 1'
#
loop_
_entity.id
_entity.type
_entity.pdbx_description
1 polymer ?
#
loop_
_entity_poly.entity_id
_entity_poly.type
_entity_poly.pdbx_seq_one_letter_code
_entity_poly.pdbx_strand_id
1 'polypeptide(L)'
;MVQTSTLVTASVATAATAFVAYAIYFDYRRRSQSEFRRDLRRNERTQARAKAKAEKEEAEASSQNLRATVKSRVDEAKDEGFPMGVEQREAYFSEQIMAAEVMSADREHIPRKRLFCDPVPGCITDKLLAASKAIDSALAFYRGLKVYPNPGDLIKIYDSTVPKPILDILAEMIAYDSSLDIRSVPSGGPPGGINLGDIPNVGLD
;
A
#
# COMPACT_ATOMS: atom_id res chain seq x y z
N MET A 1 -61.85 -2.91 -7.74
CA MET A 1 -60.63 -3.08 -6.93
C MET A 1 -59.53 -3.52 -7.88
N VAL A 2 -58.60 -2.62 -8.27
CA VAL A 2 -57.51 -2.97 -9.21
C VAL A 2 -56.45 -3.76 -8.43
N GLN A 3 -56.02 -4.91 -8.95
CA GLN A 3 -55.01 -5.75 -8.29
C GLN A 3 -53.63 -5.08 -8.37
N THR A 4 -52.88 -5.11 -7.26
CA THR A 4 -51.51 -4.56 -7.18
C THR A 4 -50.56 -5.20 -8.18
N SER A 5 -50.77 -6.49 -8.49
CA SER A 5 -50.05 -7.22 -9.55
C SER A 5 -50.23 -6.58 -10.92
N THR A 6 -51.43 -6.09 -11.26
CA THR A 6 -51.71 -5.41 -12.53
C THR A 6 -50.96 -4.07 -12.62
N LEU A 7 -50.87 -3.33 -11.52
CA LEU A 7 -50.17 -2.04 -11.45
C LEU A 7 -48.64 -2.20 -11.54
N VAL A 8 -48.07 -3.19 -10.85
CA VAL A 8 -46.64 -3.53 -10.94
C VAL A 8 -46.30 -4.01 -12.36
N THR A 9 -47.13 -4.86 -12.96
CA THR A 9 -46.87 -5.35 -14.33
C THR A 9 -46.93 -4.22 -15.35
N ALA A 10 -47.93 -3.34 -15.25
CA ALA A 10 -48.07 -2.20 -16.15
C ALA A 10 -46.89 -1.20 -16.02
N SER A 11 -46.41 -0.94 -14.81
CA SER A 11 -45.26 -0.06 -14.58
C SER A 11 -43.94 -0.65 -15.08
N VAL A 12 -43.71 -1.96 -14.89
CA VAL A 12 -42.53 -2.65 -15.44
C VAL A 12 -42.57 -2.67 -16.97
N ALA A 13 -43.73 -2.97 -17.56
CA ALA A 13 -43.90 -3.00 -19.01
C ALA A 13 -43.67 -1.62 -19.66
N THR A 14 -44.16 -0.55 -19.03
CA THR A 14 -43.93 0.83 -19.50
C THR A 14 -42.47 1.27 -19.33
N ALA A 15 -41.82 0.93 -18.20
CA ALA A 15 -40.40 1.22 -18.02
C ALA A 15 -39.53 0.47 -19.03
N ALA A 16 -39.80 -0.82 -19.27
CA ALA A 16 -39.05 -1.63 -20.22
C ALA A 16 -39.19 -1.11 -21.66
N THR A 17 -40.40 -0.74 -22.09
CA THR A 17 -40.63 -0.15 -23.42
C THR A 17 -39.97 1.21 -23.57
N ALA A 18 -39.98 2.06 -22.53
CA ALA A 18 -39.24 3.32 -22.54
C ALA A 18 -37.71 3.10 -22.66
N PHE A 19 -37.16 2.10 -21.97
CA PHE A 19 -35.74 1.74 -22.09
C PHE A 19 -35.37 1.28 -23.50
N VAL A 20 -36.18 0.42 -24.11
CA VAL A 20 -35.96 -0.06 -25.49
C VAL A 20 -36.06 1.10 -26.49
N ALA A 21 -37.08 1.95 -26.36
CA ALA A 21 -37.24 3.13 -27.21
C ALA A 21 -36.05 4.10 -27.05
N TYR A 22 -35.57 4.32 -25.82
CA TYR A 22 -34.39 5.13 -25.56
C TYR A 22 -33.12 4.52 -26.17
N ALA A 23 -32.95 3.20 -26.11
CA ALA A 23 -31.81 2.53 -26.73
C ALA A 23 -31.78 2.72 -28.26
N ILE A 24 -32.93 2.60 -28.92
CA ILE A 24 -33.06 2.85 -30.38
C ILE A 24 -32.75 4.31 -30.71
N TYR A 25 -33.35 5.26 -29.97
CA TYR A 25 -33.08 6.69 -30.13
C TYR A 25 -31.60 7.03 -29.91
N PHE A 26 -30.98 6.43 -28.91
CA PHE A 26 -29.57 6.64 -28.57
C PHE A 26 -28.62 6.12 -29.66
N ASP A 27 -28.89 4.96 -30.27
CA ASP A 27 -28.08 4.46 -31.41
C ASP A 27 -28.23 5.35 -32.66
N TYR A 28 -29.45 5.84 -32.93
CA TYR A 28 -29.68 6.81 -34.00
C TYR A 28 -28.90 8.12 -33.79
N ARG A 29 -28.93 8.66 -32.56
CA ARG A 29 -28.19 9.88 -32.18
C ARG A 29 -26.68 9.68 -32.21
N ARG A 30 -26.21 8.47 -31.88
CA ARG A 30 -24.78 8.08 -31.97
C ARG A 30 -24.23 8.10 -33.39
N ARG A 31 -25.03 7.67 -34.39
CA ARG A 31 -24.56 7.55 -35.79
C ARG A 31 -24.72 8.83 -36.61
N SER A 32 -25.72 9.66 -36.30
CA SER A 32 -26.13 10.82 -37.12
C SER A 32 -25.34 12.11 -36.86
N GLN A 33 -24.75 12.30 -35.66
CA GLN A 33 -24.11 13.57 -35.31
C GLN A 33 -22.61 13.43 -34.98
N SER A 34 -21.78 14.29 -35.58
CA SER A 34 -20.33 14.32 -35.37
C SER A 34 -19.95 14.85 -33.98
N GLU A 35 -20.57 15.93 -33.52
CA GLU A 35 -20.30 16.55 -32.21
C GLU A 35 -20.66 15.62 -31.05
N PHE A 36 -21.80 14.92 -31.11
CA PHE A 36 -22.20 13.93 -30.10
C PHE A 36 -21.15 12.82 -29.90
N ARG A 37 -20.47 12.40 -30.97
CA ARG A 37 -19.36 11.42 -30.90
C ARG A 37 -18.12 12.01 -30.24
N ARG A 38 -17.84 13.30 -30.46
CA ARG A 38 -16.71 14.01 -29.84
C ARG A 38 -16.95 14.18 -28.34
N ASP A 39 -18.17 14.56 -27.96
CA ASP A 39 -18.57 14.70 -26.56
C ASP A 39 -18.51 13.38 -25.82
N LEU A 40 -18.98 12.27 -26.42
CA LEU A 40 -18.88 10.95 -25.81
C LEU A 40 -17.42 10.56 -25.54
N ARG A 41 -16.53 10.76 -26.52
CA ARG A 41 -15.08 10.53 -26.35
C ARG A 41 -14.45 11.46 -25.31
N ARG A 42 -14.90 12.71 -25.22
CA ARG A 42 -14.43 13.70 -24.24
C ARG A 42 -14.86 13.32 -22.82
N ASN A 43 -16.09 12.84 -22.67
CA ASN A 43 -16.63 12.37 -21.40
C ASN A 43 -15.96 11.07 -20.96
N GLU A 44 -15.79 10.09 -21.85
CA GLU A 44 -15.03 8.86 -21.58
C GLU A 44 -13.59 9.17 -21.17
N ARG A 45 -12.90 10.07 -21.89
CA ARG A 45 -11.54 10.50 -21.55
C ARG A 45 -11.50 11.23 -20.20
N THR A 46 -12.50 12.05 -19.90
CA THR A 46 -12.60 12.75 -18.61
C THR A 46 -12.86 11.76 -17.48
N GLN A 47 -13.73 10.76 -17.67
CA GLN A 47 -13.98 9.70 -16.70
C GLN A 47 -12.74 8.82 -16.50
N ALA A 48 -12.04 8.44 -17.56
CA ALA A 48 -10.79 7.68 -17.45
C ALA A 48 -9.71 8.48 -16.69
N ARG A 49 -9.60 9.78 -16.97
CA ARG A 49 -8.69 10.68 -16.23
C ARG A 49 -9.12 10.87 -14.77
N ALA A 50 -10.42 10.97 -14.49
CA ALA A 50 -10.94 11.11 -13.13
C ALA A 50 -10.71 9.83 -12.33
N LYS A 51 -10.97 8.66 -12.89
CA LYS A 51 -10.70 7.35 -12.27
C LYS A 51 -9.20 7.15 -12.01
N ALA A 52 -8.36 7.45 -13.00
CA ALA A 52 -6.90 7.35 -12.83
C ALA A 52 -6.34 8.35 -11.80
N LYS A 53 -6.99 9.51 -11.60
CA LYS A 53 -6.65 10.45 -10.53
C LYS A 53 -7.11 9.92 -9.16
N ALA A 54 -8.35 9.43 -9.07
CA ALA A 54 -8.90 8.86 -7.84
C ALA A 54 -8.09 7.64 -7.36
N GLU A 55 -7.71 6.73 -8.26
CA GLU A 55 -6.89 5.56 -7.90
C GLU A 55 -5.48 5.96 -7.40
N LYS A 56 -4.88 7.00 -7.97
CA LYS A 56 -3.61 7.55 -7.47
C LYS A 56 -3.78 8.21 -6.10
N GLU A 57 -4.82 9.02 -5.93
CA GLU A 57 -5.12 9.67 -4.65
C GLU A 57 -5.46 8.64 -3.57
N GLU A 58 -6.19 7.58 -3.88
CA GLU A 58 -6.47 6.45 -2.98
C GLU A 58 -5.21 5.64 -2.66
N ALA A 59 -4.33 5.39 -3.64
CA ALA A 59 -3.05 4.74 -3.42
C ALA A 59 -2.14 5.58 -2.51
N GLU A 60 -2.07 6.89 -2.76
CA GLU A 60 -1.34 7.84 -1.92
C GLU A 60 -1.95 7.93 -0.51
N ALA A 61 -3.27 8.05 -0.38
CA ALA A 61 -3.98 8.09 0.89
C ALA A 61 -3.85 6.77 1.67
N SER A 62 -3.90 5.62 1.00
CA SER A 62 -3.67 4.32 1.63
C SER A 62 -2.24 4.19 2.16
N SER A 63 -1.24 4.70 1.42
CA SER A 63 0.13 4.76 1.90
C SER A 63 0.28 5.71 3.09
N GLN A 64 -0.46 6.83 3.09
CA GLN A 64 -0.46 7.79 4.20
C GLN A 64 -1.14 7.21 5.44
N ASN A 65 -2.23 6.45 5.29
CA ASN A 65 -2.91 5.77 6.39
C ASN A 65 -2.04 4.69 7.01
N LEU A 66 -1.30 3.93 6.19
CA LEU A 66 -0.34 2.95 6.67
C LEU A 66 0.76 3.66 7.46
N ARG A 67 1.33 4.74 6.91
CA ARG A 67 2.32 5.59 7.60
C ARG A 67 1.83 6.15 8.91
N ALA A 68 0.60 6.65 8.96
CA ALA A 68 0.01 7.16 10.19
C ALA A 68 -0.13 6.07 11.25
N THR A 69 -0.57 4.87 10.85
CA THR A 69 -0.68 3.70 11.72
C THR A 69 0.69 3.26 12.25
N VAL A 70 1.68 3.19 11.38
CA VAL A 70 3.05 2.83 11.74
C VAL A 70 3.63 3.83 12.73
N LYS A 71 3.45 5.14 12.48
CA LYS A 71 3.91 6.21 13.38
C LYS A 71 3.29 6.12 14.76
N SER A 72 1.97 5.97 14.85
CA SER A 72 1.30 5.88 16.16
C SER A 72 1.80 4.69 16.99
N ARG A 73 2.08 3.56 16.34
CA ARG A 73 2.63 2.38 17.02
C ARG A 73 4.09 2.54 17.44
N VAL A 74 4.88 3.27 16.65
CA VAL A 74 6.26 3.61 17.04
C VAL A 74 6.28 4.57 18.21
N ASP A 75 5.41 5.58 18.22
CA ASP A 75 5.29 6.53 19.33
C ASP A 75 4.87 5.80 20.62
N GLU A 76 3.89 4.89 20.55
CA GLU A 76 3.49 4.03 21.67
C GLU A 76 4.67 3.19 22.20
N ALA A 77 5.45 2.57 21.31
CA ALA A 77 6.65 1.81 21.71
C ALA A 77 7.76 2.68 22.31
N LYS A 78 7.83 3.97 21.95
CA LYS A 78 8.78 4.93 22.55
C LYS A 78 8.30 5.36 23.94
N ASP A 79 7.00 5.53 24.13
CA ASP A 79 6.39 5.91 25.41
C ASP A 79 6.52 4.80 26.48
N GLU A 80 6.52 3.52 26.09
CA GLU A 80 6.82 2.38 26.98
C GLU A 80 8.21 2.47 27.64
N GLY A 81 9.16 3.15 26.98
CA GLY A 81 10.55 3.27 27.44
C GLY A 81 11.37 2.00 27.21
N PHE A 82 12.71 2.16 27.22
CA PHE A 82 13.65 1.07 26.97
C PHE A 82 14.49 0.77 28.21
N PRO A 83 14.82 -0.51 28.49
CA PRO A 83 15.69 -0.86 29.60
C PRO A 83 17.08 -0.24 29.42
N MET A 84 17.63 0.34 30.49
CA MET A 84 18.95 1.01 30.45
C MET A 84 20.12 0.08 30.82
N GLY A 85 19.86 -0.97 31.61
CA GLY A 85 20.89 -1.93 32.05
C GLY A 85 21.32 -2.89 30.94
N VAL A 86 22.61 -3.23 30.87
CA VAL A 86 23.17 -4.11 29.81
C VAL A 86 22.49 -5.50 29.82
N GLU A 87 22.37 -6.12 30.99
CA GLU A 87 21.73 -7.44 31.14
C GLU A 87 20.23 -7.40 30.79
N GLN A 88 19.51 -6.38 31.25
CA GLN A 88 18.09 -6.19 30.93
C GLN A 88 17.86 -5.91 29.45
N ARG A 89 18.81 -5.22 28.79
CA ARG A 89 18.78 -4.95 27.36
C ARG A 89 18.92 -6.22 26.52
N GLU A 90 19.82 -7.11 26.89
CA GLU A 90 20.01 -8.40 26.21
C GLU A 90 18.79 -9.33 26.39
N ALA A 91 18.20 -9.35 27.60
CA ALA A 91 16.99 -10.10 27.87
C ALA A 91 15.80 -9.56 27.05
N TYR A 92 15.58 -8.25 27.07
CA TYR A 92 14.54 -7.60 26.28
C TYR A 92 14.75 -7.81 24.78
N PHE A 93 15.98 -7.69 24.29
CA PHE A 93 16.32 -7.97 22.91
C PHE A 93 15.91 -9.40 22.52
N SER A 94 16.34 -10.40 23.30
CA SER A 94 16.05 -11.81 23.03
C SER A 94 14.54 -12.09 23.01
N GLU A 95 13.79 -11.53 23.97
CA GLU A 95 12.33 -11.64 24.03
C GLU A 95 11.66 -11.03 22.78
N GLN A 96 12.08 -9.84 22.37
CA GLN A 96 11.52 -9.17 21.20
C GLN A 96 11.81 -9.92 19.90
N ILE A 97 13.01 -10.47 19.72
CA ILE A 97 13.34 -11.28 18.53
C ILE A 97 12.49 -12.55 18.49
N MET A 98 12.37 -13.27 19.60
CA MET A 98 11.53 -14.47 19.67
C MET A 98 10.07 -14.15 19.35
N ALA A 99 9.52 -13.06 19.90
CA ALA A 99 8.17 -12.62 19.58
C ALA A 99 8.01 -12.27 18.09
N ALA A 100 8.99 -11.56 17.51
CA ALA A 100 8.99 -11.18 16.10
C ALA A 100 9.06 -12.40 15.17
N GLU A 101 9.86 -13.41 15.51
CA GLU A 101 9.97 -14.67 14.77
C GLU A 101 8.65 -15.45 14.80
N VAL A 102 8.00 -15.56 15.95
CA VAL A 102 6.69 -16.22 16.07
C VAL A 102 5.63 -15.51 15.23
N MET A 103 5.59 -14.18 15.24
CA MET A 103 4.62 -13.40 14.47
C MET A 103 4.89 -13.36 12.96
N SER A 104 6.16 -13.55 12.55
CA SER A 104 6.58 -13.54 11.15
C SER A 104 6.59 -14.92 10.48
N ALA A 105 6.69 -16.01 11.26
CA ALA A 105 6.75 -17.39 10.76
C ALA A 105 5.44 -17.91 10.12
N ASP A 106 4.30 -17.32 10.46
CA ASP A 106 2.95 -17.76 10.04
C ASP A 106 2.62 -17.60 8.54
N ARG A 107 3.61 -17.30 7.67
CA ARG A 107 3.36 -16.84 6.29
C ARG A 107 3.53 -17.90 5.20
N GLU A 108 4.01 -19.09 5.53
CA GLU A 108 4.30 -20.14 4.55
C GLU A 108 3.07 -21.04 4.28
N HIS A 109 1.98 -20.51 3.71
CA HIS A 109 1.07 -21.28 2.82
C HIS A 109 0.04 -20.39 2.09
N ILE A 110 0.51 -19.43 1.28
CA ILE A 110 -0.32 -18.90 0.17
C ILE A 110 0.21 -19.53 -1.12
N PRO A 111 -0.45 -20.59 -1.66
CA PRO A 111 -0.01 -21.23 -2.88
C PRO A 111 -0.09 -20.23 -4.04
N ARG A 112 1.08 -19.76 -4.51
CA ARG A 112 1.26 -18.87 -5.67
C ARG A 112 0.83 -19.48 -7.03
N LYS A 113 0.19 -20.66 -7.04
CA LYS A 113 -0.28 -21.34 -8.24
C LYS A 113 -1.73 -21.83 -8.11
N ARG A 114 -2.67 -20.93 -7.83
CA ARG A 114 -4.07 -21.07 -8.31
C ARG A 114 -4.63 -19.70 -8.65
N LEU A 115 -4.24 -19.21 -9.82
CA LEU A 115 -4.90 -18.10 -10.51
C LEU A 115 -6.15 -18.63 -11.24
N PHE A 116 -6.96 -19.43 -10.55
CA PHE A 116 -8.27 -19.85 -11.03
C PHE A 116 -9.21 -19.85 -9.83
N CYS A 117 -10.31 -19.14 -10.01
CA CYS A 117 -11.31 -18.71 -9.06
C CYS A 117 -11.60 -19.68 -7.91
N ASP A 118 -11.61 -19.15 -6.69
CA ASP A 118 -12.78 -19.18 -5.81
C ASP A 118 -12.71 -17.99 -4.83
N PRO A 119 -13.74 -17.13 -4.73
CA PRO A 119 -13.84 -16.15 -3.67
C PRO A 119 -14.33 -16.86 -2.40
N VAL A 120 -13.38 -17.35 -1.59
CA VAL A 120 -13.71 -17.92 -0.28
C VAL A 120 -14.07 -16.77 0.68
N PRO A 121 -15.24 -16.79 1.35
CA PRO A 121 -15.63 -15.77 2.32
C PRO A 121 -14.77 -15.91 3.60
N GLY A 122 -13.56 -15.35 3.55
CA GLY A 122 -12.55 -15.41 4.61
C GLY A 122 -11.19 -14.83 4.20
N CYS A 123 -10.88 -14.78 2.90
CA CYS A 123 -9.58 -14.30 2.42
C CYS A 123 -9.35 -12.78 2.55
N ILE A 124 -10.39 -12.00 2.91
CA ILE A 124 -10.26 -10.55 3.21
C ILE A 124 -9.75 -10.36 4.64
N THR A 125 -10.27 -11.15 5.61
CA THR A 125 -9.82 -11.08 7.01
C THR A 125 -8.39 -11.59 7.15
N ASP A 126 -7.98 -12.59 6.37
CA ASP A 126 -6.64 -13.16 6.45
C ASP A 126 -5.55 -12.20 5.95
N LYS A 127 -5.84 -11.41 4.90
CA LYS A 127 -4.90 -10.38 4.42
C LYS A 127 -4.78 -9.21 5.39
N LEU A 128 -5.89 -8.80 5.98
CA LEU A 128 -5.91 -7.71 6.96
C LEU A 128 -5.20 -8.12 8.26
N LEU A 129 -5.43 -9.36 8.73
CA LEU A 129 -4.76 -9.94 9.89
C LEU A 129 -3.26 -10.18 9.63
N ALA A 130 -2.89 -10.61 8.42
CA ALA A 130 -1.49 -10.73 8.03
C ALA A 130 -0.78 -9.37 7.97
N ALA A 131 -1.48 -8.31 7.54
CA ALA A 131 -0.95 -6.95 7.54
C ALA A 131 -0.76 -6.42 8.97
N SER A 132 -1.72 -6.65 9.88
CA SER A 132 -1.56 -6.27 11.29
C SER A 132 -0.43 -7.05 11.98
N LYS A 133 -0.37 -8.37 11.80
CA LYS A 133 0.75 -9.20 12.29
C LYS A 133 2.10 -8.76 11.74
N ALA A 134 2.16 -8.31 10.48
CA ALA A 134 3.38 -7.78 9.88
C ALA A 134 3.83 -6.46 10.54
N ILE A 135 2.89 -5.58 10.90
CA ILE A 135 3.17 -4.35 11.65
C ILE A 135 3.68 -4.70 13.06
N ASP A 136 3.01 -5.61 13.76
CA ASP A 136 3.40 -6.02 15.12
C ASP A 136 4.77 -6.73 15.13
N SER A 137 5.06 -7.55 14.13
CA SER A 137 6.39 -8.16 13.93
C SER A 137 7.46 -7.09 13.69
N ALA A 138 7.18 -6.10 12.83
CA ALA A 138 8.10 -5.01 12.55
C ALA A 138 8.39 -4.16 13.80
N LEU A 139 7.39 -3.94 14.68
CA LEU A 139 7.58 -3.25 15.96
C LEU A 139 8.54 -4.00 16.87
N ALA A 140 8.43 -5.33 16.96
CA ALA A 140 9.33 -6.14 17.77
C ALA A 140 10.78 -6.11 17.23
N PHE A 141 10.96 -6.15 15.90
CA PHE A 141 12.28 -5.95 15.28
C PHE A 141 12.86 -4.55 15.50
N TYR A 142 12.01 -3.51 15.43
CA TYR A 142 12.39 -2.12 15.74
C TYR A 142 12.84 -1.97 17.20
N ARG A 143 12.12 -2.58 18.15
CA ARG A 143 12.49 -2.62 19.58
C ARG A 143 13.85 -3.29 19.76
N GLY A 144 14.11 -4.40 19.05
CA GLY A 144 15.42 -5.06 19.06
C GLY A 144 16.55 -4.16 18.52
N LEU A 145 16.32 -3.46 17.40
CA LEU A 145 17.29 -2.52 16.82
C LEU A 145 17.65 -1.38 17.77
N LYS A 146 16.68 -0.88 18.53
CA LYS A 146 16.88 0.24 19.46
C LYS A 146 17.85 -0.08 20.59
N VAL A 147 17.83 -1.33 21.02
CA VAL A 147 18.54 -1.80 22.22
C VAL A 147 19.95 -2.30 21.86
N TYR A 148 20.19 -2.60 20.58
CA TYR A 148 21.44 -3.13 20.07
C TYR A 148 22.49 -2.02 19.84
N PRO A 149 23.77 -2.23 20.22
CA PRO A 149 24.80 -1.20 20.12
C PRO A 149 25.19 -0.83 18.68
N ASN A 150 25.12 -1.78 17.74
CA ASN A 150 25.51 -1.60 16.33
C ASN A 150 24.37 -1.99 15.37
N PRO A 151 23.35 -1.14 15.17
CA PRO A 151 22.14 -1.51 14.42
C PRO A 151 22.42 -1.87 12.95
N GLY A 152 23.56 -1.44 12.39
CA GLY A 152 23.97 -1.72 11.01
C GLY A 152 24.42 -3.16 10.71
N ASP A 153 24.79 -3.95 11.72
CA ASP A 153 25.05 -5.39 11.51
C ASP A 153 23.77 -6.20 11.65
N LEU A 154 22.87 -5.77 12.53
CA LEU A 154 21.59 -6.41 12.75
C LEU A 154 20.65 -6.27 11.54
N ILE A 155 20.66 -5.12 10.86
CA ILE A 155 19.85 -4.92 9.64
C ILE A 155 20.28 -5.85 8.49
N LYS A 156 21.57 -6.18 8.39
CA LYS A 156 22.08 -7.13 7.37
C LYS A 156 21.55 -8.54 7.59
N ILE A 157 21.44 -8.95 8.85
CA ILE A 157 20.88 -10.26 9.21
C ILE A 157 19.39 -10.26 8.87
N TYR A 158 18.66 -9.21 9.23
CA TYR A 158 17.23 -9.09 8.94
C TYR A 158 16.90 -9.10 7.44
N ASP A 159 17.71 -8.47 6.59
CA ASP A 159 17.50 -8.50 5.13
C ASP A 159 17.55 -9.94 4.56
N SER A 160 18.27 -10.84 5.24
CA SER A 160 18.39 -12.24 4.84
C SER A 160 17.38 -13.19 5.49
N THR A 161 16.94 -12.91 6.72
CA THR A 161 16.10 -13.83 7.50
C THR A 161 14.62 -13.42 7.55
N VAL A 162 14.31 -12.14 7.42
CA VAL A 162 12.95 -11.60 7.58
C VAL A 162 12.31 -11.40 6.19
N PRO A 163 11.01 -11.73 6.01
CA PRO A 163 10.35 -11.52 4.73
C PRO A 163 10.23 -10.03 4.37
N LYS A 164 10.54 -9.68 3.11
CA LYS A 164 10.39 -8.34 2.48
C LYS A 164 9.22 -7.47 2.97
N PRO A 165 7.96 -7.95 3.04
CA PRO A 165 6.83 -7.16 3.53
C PRO A 165 6.98 -6.61 4.95
N ILE A 166 7.73 -7.29 5.83
CA ILE A 166 8.01 -6.80 7.19
C ILE A 166 9.17 -5.79 7.13
N LEU A 167 10.17 -6.03 6.28
CA LEU A 167 11.29 -5.11 6.04
C LEU A 167 10.81 -3.77 5.46
N ASP A 168 9.83 -3.77 4.57
CA ASP A 168 9.25 -2.54 4.00
C ASP A 168 8.61 -1.67 5.09
N ILE A 169 7.88 -2.30 6.03
CA ILE A 169 7.27 -1.62 7.19
C ILE A 169 8.35 -1.15 8.16
N LEU A 170 9.36 -1.98 8.43
CA LEU A 170 10.48 -1.64 9.30
C LEU A 170 11.30 -0.46 8.75
N ALA A 171 11.54 -0.43 7.43
CA ALA A 171 12.20 0.69 6.76
C ALA A 171 11.40 1.99 6.93
N GLU A 172 10.06 1.91 6.89
CA GLU A 172 9.20 3.06 7.16
C GLU A 172 9.28 3.52 8.63
N MET A 173 9.36 2.59 9.59
CA MET A 173 9.59 2.90 11.01
C MET A 173 10.95 3.58 11.24
N ILE A 174 12.01 3.07 10.60
CA ILE A 174 13.37 3.64 10.68
C ILE A 174 13.41 5.02 10.02
N ALA A 175 12.74 5.21 8.88
CA ALA A 175 12.68 6.53 8.23
C ALA A 175 11.96 7.58 9.08
N TYR A 176 11.05 7.17 9.98
CA TYR A 176 10.44 8.04 10.97
C TYR A 176 11.34 8.27 12.21
N ASP A 177 12.07 7.25 12.67
CA ASP A 177 13.01 7.37 13.79
C ASP A 177 14.43 7.78 13.33
N SER A 178 14.69 9.08 13.28
CA SER A 178 16.01 9.65 12.93
C SER A 178 17.15 9.21 13.85
N SER A 179 16.86 8.66 15.03
CA SER A 179 17.87 8.14 15.95
C SER A 179 18.34 6.72 15.63
N LEU A 180 17.78 6.09 14.60
CA LEU A 180 18.23 4.82 14.01
C LEU A 180 18.67 5.00 12.55
N ASP A 181 19.00 6.22 12.11
CA ASP A 181 19.38 6.49 10.73
C ASP A 181 20.75 5.86 10.41
N ILE A 182 20.75 4.56 10.08
CA ILE A 182 21.86 3.77 9.54
C ILE A 182 22.08 4.16 8.07
N ARG A 183 21.96 5.45 7.74
CA ARG A 183 22.63 5.98 6.56
C ARG A 183 24.11 5.93 6.86
N SER A 184 24.69 4.73 6.74
CA SER A 184 25.98 4.60 6.13
C SER A 184 25.85 5.32 4.80
N VAL A 185 26.25 6.60 4.77
CA VAL A 185 26.87 7.16 3.59
C VAL A 185 27.79 6.05 3.10
N PRO A 186 27.61 5.49 1.88
CA PRO A 186 28.61 4.61 1.35
C PRO A 186 29.91 5.42 1.36
N SER A 187 30.81 5.09 2.28
CA SER A 187 32.19 5.56 2.33
C SER A 187 32.88 4.96 1.10
N GLY A 188 32.55 5.54 -0.06
CA GLY A 188 32.72 4.94 -1.39
C GLY A 188 31.96 5.66 -2.52
N GLY A 189 31.16 6.69 -2.24
CA GLY A 189 30.69 7.65 -3.25
C GLY A 189 31.51 8.95 -3.19
N PRO A 190 32.04 9.47 -4.31
CA PRO A 190 32.87 10.67 -4.29
C PRO A 190 32.07 11.90 -3.81
N PRO A 191 32.70 12.84 -3.08
CA PRO A 191 32.05 14.08 -2.71
C PRO A 191 32.01 14.96 -3.96
N GLY A 192 30.87 15.00 -4.64
CA GLY A 192 30.75 15.73 -5.88
C GLY A 192 29.31 15.91 -6.27
N GLY A 193 28.68 16.95 -5.73
CA GLY A 193 27.58 17.58 -6.45
C GLY A 193 28.05 17.86 -7.87
N ILE A 194 27.25 17.48 -8.86
CA ILE A 194 27.53 17.81 -10.26
C ILE A 194 27.49 19.33 -10.34
N ASN A 195 28.66 19.97 -10.39
CA ASN A 195 28.74 21.38 -10.74
C ASN A 195 28.33 21.48 -12.22
N LEU A 196 27.15 22.03 -12.47
CA LEU A 196 26.59 22.30 -13.80
C LEU A 196 27.48 23.25 -14.65
N GLY A 197 28.61 23.74 -14.09
CA GLY A 197 29.61 24.57 -14.75
C GLY A 197 30.75 23.82 -15.46
N ASP A 198 30.91 22.51 -15.26
CA ASP A 198 32.01 21.72 -15.86
C ASP A 198 31.57 20.88 -17.09
N ILE A 199 30.41 21.15 -17.68
CA ILE A 199 30.02 20.51 -18.95
C ILE A 199 30.83 21.17 -20.07
N PRO A 200 31.77 20.48 -20.73
CA PRO A 200 32.44 21.03 -21.90
C PRO A 200 31.39 21.24 -22.99
N ASN A 201 31.31 22.47 -23.48
CA ASN A 201 30.48 22.85 -24.62
C ASN A 201 30.93 22.03 -25.84
N VAL A 202 30.27 20.91 -26.10
CA VAL A 202 30.47 20.11 -27.32
C VAL A 202 29.97 20.94 -28.49
N GLY A 203 30.92 21.55 -29.20
CA GLY A 203 30.66 22.38 -30.37
C GLY A 203 29.88 21.60 -31.42
N LEU A 204 28.79 22.20 -31.88
CA LEU A 204 28.30 21.97 -33.23
C LEU A 204 29.30 22.62 -34.19
N ASP A 205 30.10 21.80 -34.86
CA ASP A 205 30.61 22.04 -36.21
C ASP A 205 30.59 20.68 -36.96
#